data_AF-A0A7C7DGR7-F1
#
_entry.id   AF-A0A7C7DGR7-F1
#
_cell.length_a   1.000
_cell.length_b   1.000
_cell.length_c   1.000
_cell.angle_alpha   90.00
_cell.angle_beta   90.00
_cell.angle_gamma   90.00
#
_symmetry.space_group_name_H-M   'P 1'
#
loop_
_entity.id
_entity.type
_entity.pdbx_description
1 polymer ?
#
loop_
_entity_poly.entity_id
_entity_poly.type
_entity_poly.pdbx_seq_one_letter_code
_entity_poly.pdbx_strand_id
1 'polypeptide(L)'
;MDAFVKDGVLLKELKLLTGLMRTERATHLELARFAGMSPAMVNNYMVRFRDRGYVRRVGASNRASFYELTEEGANYRERLLVDYNAELIRLYKTARHEIASRIEVLLGREPLRICLCPAGDTAEVVLSVTSEFPNIFVVAVLDDSPDKQCSGFMGYRVAPFEELPSIRSDGVLVATISFGDLIEKRVKEVAGGSVRVWRLF
;
A
#
# COMPACT_ATOMS: atom_id res chain seq x y z
N MET A 1 -7.06 19.49 9.59
CA MET A 1 -6.04 19.50 8.51
C MET A 1 -5.05 18.33 8.63
N ASP A 2 -5.34 17.22 9.36
CA ASP A 2 -4.23 16.67 10.18
C ASP A 2 -4.05 15.15 10.27
N ALA A 3 -4.90 14.30 9.67
CA ALA A 3 -4.71 12.84 9.79
C ALA A 3 -3.43 12.39 9.07
N PHE A 4 -3.28 12.72 7.79
CA PHE A 4 -2.11 12.36 6.98
C PHE A 4 -0.78 12.95 7.51
N VAL A 5 -0.83 14.15 8.12
CA VAL A 5 0.34 14.79 8.74
C VAL A 5 0.72 14.08 10.04
N LYS A 6 -0.27 13.68 10.86
CA LYS A 6 -0.07 12.89 12.07
C LYS A 6 0.53 11.51 11.75
N ASP A 7 0.12 10.88 10.65
CA ASP A 7 0.64 9.58 10.20
C ASP A 7 2.14 9.63 9.89
N GLY A 8 2.57 10.70 9.22
CA GLY A 8 3.97 10.95 8.93
C GLY A 8 4.83 11.14 10.19
N VAL A 9 4.25 11.65 11.28
CA VAL A 9 4.94 11.83 12.57
C VAL A 9 5.00 10.52 13.35
N LEU A 10 3.88 9.79 13.47
CA LEU A 10 3.82 8.48 14.16
C LEU A 10 4.80 7.48 13.55
N LEU A 11 4.84 7.37 12.22
CA LEU A 11 5.73 6.46 11.51
C LEU A 11 7.21 6.82 11.74
N LYS A 12 7.55 8.12 11.78
CA LYS A 12 8.92 8.57 12.04
C LYS A 12 9.37 8.23 13.45
N GLU A 13 8.52 8.48 14.45
CA GLU A 13 8.83 8.14 15.83
C GLU A 13 8.97 6.62 16.02
N LEU A 14 8.05 5.83 15.46
CA LEU A 14 8.08 4.37 15.49
C LEU A 14 9.36 3.81 14.85
N LYS A 15 9.75 4.33 13.68
CA LYS A 15 10.97 3.92 12.97
C LYS A 15 12.23 4.20 13.79
N LEU A 16 12.33 5.39 14.40
CA LEU A 16 13.51 5.74 15.20
C LEU A 16 13.67 4.85 16.44
N LEU A 17 12.60 4.65 17.21
CA LEU A 17 12.64 3.80 18.40
C LEU A 17 12.88 2.32 18.03
N THR A 18 12.35 1.87 16.88
CA THR A 18 12.63 0.52 16.36
C THR A 18 14.08 0.38 15.92
N GLY A 19 14.68 1.41 15.31
CA GLY A 19 16.09 1.42 14.96
C GLY A 19 16.99 1.32 16.19
N LEU A 20 16.70 2.09 17.24
CA LEU A 20 17.43 2.03 18.51
C LEU A 20 17.29 0.67 19.22
N MET A 21 16.15 0.01 19.08
CA MET A 21 15.94 -1.33 19.63
C MET A 21 16.75 -2.41 18.89
N ARG A 22 16.92 -2.27 17.57
CA ARG A 22 17.55 -3.30 16.72
C ARG A 22 19.07 -3.19 16.63
N THR A 23 19.62 -2.02 16.95
CA THR A 23 21.04 -1.75 16.77
C THR A 23 21.61 -1.09 18.01
N GLU A 24 22.47 -1.83 18.71
CA GLU A 24 23.28 -1.27 19.77
C GLU A 24 24.14 -0.12 19.23
N ARG A 25 24.14 1.02 19.93
CA ARG A 25 24.94 2.20 19.58
C ARG A 25 24.66 2.76 18.18
N ALA A 26 23.42 2.69 17.70
CA ALA A 26 23.03 3.25 16.41
C ALA A 26 23.44 4.73 16.27
N THR A 27 24.13 5.05 15.19
CA THR A 27 24.50 6.43 14.86
C THR A 27 23.29 7.20 14.30
N HIS A 28 23.31 8.52 14.41
CA HIS A 28 22.26 9.36 13.81
C HIS A 28 22.17 9.19 12.29
N LEU A 29 23.29 8.88 11.62
CA LEU A 29 23.31 8.64 10.18
C LEU A 29 22.59 7.34 9.81
N GLU A 30 22.80 6.27 10.59
CA GLU A 30 22.11 4.99 10.39
C GLU A 30 20.62 5.13 10.64
N LEU A 31 20.24 5.78 11.75
CA LEU A 31 18.84 6.05 12.07
C LEU A 31 18.16 6.94 11.02
N ALA A 32 18.88 7.94 10.49
CA ALA A 32 18.40 8.80 9.41
C ALA A 32 18.09 8.01 8.14
N ARG A 33 19.01 7.13 7.72
CA ARG A 33 18.82 6.24 6.56
C ARG A 33 17.65 5.29 6.77
N PHE A 34 17.58 4.66 7.94
CA PHE A 34 16.50 3.73 8.28
C PHE A 34 15.13 4.42 8.30
N ALA A 35 15.06 5.62 8.89
CA ALA A 35 13.80 6.33 9.08
C ALA A 35 13.40 7.20 7.88
N GLY A 36 14.26 7.33 6.85
CA GLY A 36 14.02 8.16 5.68
C GLY A 36 13.99 9.66 6.03
N MET A 37 14.93 10.12 6.87
CA MET A 37 14.99 11.50 7.35
C MET A 37 16.44 12.03 7.36
N SER A 38 16.62 13.32 7.67
CA SER A 38 17.95 13.91 7.82
C SER A 38 18.53 13.64 9.23
N PRO A 39 19.87 13.58 9.39
CA PRO A 39 20.49 13.45 10.72
C PRO A 39 20.10 14.57 11.70
N ALA A 40 19.85 15.79 11.20
CA ALA A 40 19.36 16.91 12.00
C ALA A 40 17.97 16.62 12.58
N MET A 41 17.07 16.02 11.78
CA MET A 41 15.75 15.60 12.25
C MET A 41 15.86 14.49 13.29
N VAL A 42 16.74 13.51 13.09
CA VAL A 42 17.03 12.48 14.10
C VAL A 42 17.46 13.11 15.41
N ASN A 43 18.40 14.06 15.38
CA ASN A 43 18.87 14.75 16.57
C ASN A 43 17.72 15.44 17.33
N ASN A 44 16.82 16.12 16.60
CA ASN A 44 15.65 16.76 17.20
C ASN A 44 14.71 15.74 17.87
N TYR A 45 14.50 14.58 17.25
CA TYR A 45 13.75 13.49 17.86
C TYR A 45 14.45 12.91 19.09
N MET A 46 15.77 12.71 19.06
CA MET A 46 16.53 12.18 20.21
C MET A 46 16.46 13.11 21.41
N VAL A 47 16.57 14.43 21.19
CA VAL A 47 16.36 15.43 22.25
C VAL A 47 14.95 15.30 22.83
N ARG A 48 13.92 15.29 21.99
CA ARG A 48 12.52 15.15 22.44
C ARG A 48 12.25 13.83 23.18
N PHE A 49 12.81 12.72 22.70
CA PHE A 49 12.66 11.42 23.34
C PHE A 49 13.39 11.36 24.68
N ARG A 50 14.57 11.97 24.77
CA ARG A 50 15.32 12.06 26.03
C ARG A 50 14.56 12.89 27.05
N ASP A 51 14.02 14.03 26.64
CA ASP A 51 13.25 14.92 27.52
C ASP A 51 11.94 14.25 27.99
N ARG A 52 11.44 13.25 27.24
CA ARG A 52 10.30 12.38 27.62
C ARG A 52 10.70 11.09 28.34
N GLY A 53 11.99 10.86 28.61
CA GLY A 53 12.45 9.62 29.27
C GLY A 53 12.48 8.37 28.38
N TYR A 54 12.14 8.46 27.10
CA TYR A 54 12.07 7.32 26.18
C TYR A 54 13.44 6.82 25.72
N VAL A 55 14.44 7.69 25.73
CA VAL A 55 15.83 7.32 25.43
C VAL A 55 16.76 7.95 26.47
N ARG A 56 17.88 7.30 26.71
CA ARG A 56 18.95 7.84 27.55
C ARG A 56 20.21 8.02 26.72
N ARG A 57 20.95 9.09 26.99
CA ARG A 57 22.26 9.31 26.38
C ARG A 57 23.32 8.58 27.20
N VAL A 58 24.13 7.77 26.55
CA VAL A 58 25.25 7.02 27.15
C VAL A 58 26.55 7.51 26.55
N GLY A 59 27.58 7.70 27.38
CA GLY A 59 28.92 8.13 26.96
C GLY A 59 29.32 9.53 27.46
N ALA A 60 30.61 9.72 27.72
CA ALA A 60 31.15 10.90 28.41
C ALA A 60 31.45 12.11 27.50
N SER A 61 31.51 11.93 26.17
CA SER A 61 31.84 12.98 25.22
C SER A 61 30.88 13.00 24.03
N ASN A 62 30.78 14.13 23.34
CA ASN A 62 29.94 14.25 22.13
C ASN A 62 30.36 13.28 21.01
N ARG A 63 31.64 12.88 20.95
CA ARG A 63 32.14 11.95 19.93
C ARG A 63 31.93 10.47 20.28
N ALA A 64 31.80 10.15 21.56
CA ALA A 64 31.63 8.77 22.03
C ALA A 64 30.22 8.50 22.59
N SER A 65 29.31 9.48 22.52
CA SER A 65 27.97 9.32 23.06
C SER A 65 27.00 8.73 22.04
N PHE A 66 26.14 7.84 22.50
CA PHE A 66 25.04 7.26 21.73
C PHE A 66 23.75 7.28 22.56
N TYR A 67 22.63 6.98 21.94
CA TYR A 67 21.35 6.85 22.63
C TYR A 67 20.99 5.38 22.79
N GLU A 68 20.47 5.05 23.96
CA GLU A 68 19.86 3.75 24.24
C GLU A 68 18.38 3.92 24.54
N LEU A 69 17.58 2.96 24.11
CA LEU A 69 16.16 2.89 24.42
C LEU A 69 15.97 2.57 25.91
N THR A 70 15.07 3.28 26.58
CA THR A 70 14.66 2.94 27.95
C THR A 70 13.48 1.96 27.92
N GLU A 71 13.13 1.36 29.05
CA GLU A 71 11.92 0.55 29.18
C GLU A 71 10.66 1.37 28.85
N GLU A 72 10.59 2.62 29.30
CA GLU A 72 9.49 3.52 28.96
C GLU A 72 9.42 3.80 27.46
N GLY A 73 10.57 3.99 26.80
CA GLY A 73 10.64 4.15 25.35
C GLY A 73 10.23 2.90 24.58
N ALA A 74 10.58 1.72 25.08
CA ALA A 74 10.12 0.45 24.51
C ALA A 74 8.59 0.31 24.62
N ASN A 75 8.03 0.64 25.78
CA ASN A 75 6.58 0.63 26.00
C ASN A 75 5.85 1.66 25.11
N TYR A 76 6.43 2.85 24.93
CA TYR A 76 5.89 3.84 24.01
C TYR A 76 5.97 3.38 22.55
N ARG A 77 7.06 2.71 22.14
CA ARG A 77 7.19 2.11 20.80
C ARG A 77 6.09 1.08 20.52
N GLU A 78 5.78 0.22 21.49
CA GLU A 78 4.69 -0.77 21.34
C GLU A 78 3.32 -0.08 21.16
N ARG A 79 3.04 0.97 21.94
CA ARG A 79 1.82 1.77 21.74
C ARG A 79 1.77 2.42 20.36
N LEU A 80 2.88 3.02 19.91
CA LEU A 80 2.98 3.58 18.56
C LEU A 80 2.74 2.55 17.47
N LEU A 81 3.20 1.31 17.65
CA LEU A 81 2.97 0.23 16.69
C LEU A 81 1.48 -0.13 16.60
N VAL A 82 0.80 -0.25 17.75
CA VAL A 82 -0.65 -0.48 17.80
C VAL A 82 -1.41 0.66 17.12
N ASP A 83 -1.08 1.90 17.45
CA ASP A 83 -1.71 3.09 16.85
C ASP A 83 -1.50 3.12 15.34
N TYR A 84 -0.26 2.93 14.88
CA TYR A 84 0.07 2.92 13.45
C TYR A 84 -0.66 1.79 12.70
N ASN A 85 -0.77 0.60 13.28
CA ASN A 85 -1.52 -0.50 12.66
C ASN A 85 -3.02 -0.19 12.59
N ALA A 86 -3.59 0.41 13.63
CA ALA A 86 -4.98 0.87 13.59
C ALA A 86 -5.19 1.89 12.46
N GLU A 87 -4.24 2.81 12.25
CA GLU A 87 -4.28 3.75 11.13
C GLU A 87 -4.25 3.08 9.77
N LEU A 88 -3.32 2.13 9.55
CA LEU A 88 -3.25 1.39 8.30
C LEU A 88 -4.57 0.68 7.98
N ILE A 89 -5.21 0.08 8.99
CA ILE A 89 -6.53 -0.55 8.84
C ILE A 89 -7.59 0.48 8.45
N ARG A 90 -7.59 1.67 9.05
CA ARG A 90 -8.54 2.74 8.70
C ARG A 90 -8.35 3.25 7.28
N LEU A 91 -7.09 3.42 6.84
CA LEU A 91 -6.76 3.83 5.48
C LEU A 91 -7.18 2.76 4.46
N TYR A 92 -6.88 1.49 4.74
CA TYR A 92 -7.31 0.37 3.90
C TYR A 92 -8.83 0.31 3.77
N LYS A 93 -9.56 0.41 4.90
CA LYS A 93 -11.03 0.45 4.87
C LYS A 93 -11.53 1.63 4.04
N THR A 94 -10.97 2.82 4.22
CA THR A 94 -11.37 4.00 3.44
C THR A 94 -11.18 3.78 1.93
N ALA A 95 -10.00 3.28 1.52
CA ALA A 95 -9.72 2.97 0.12
C ALA A 95 -10.68 1.92 -0.45
N ARG A 96 -10.98 0.86 0.33
CA ARG A 96 -11.97 -0.16 -0.04
C ARG A 96 -13.36 0.44 -0.28
N HIS A 97 -13.83 1.31 0.61
CA HIS A 97 -15.15 1.96 0.45
C HIS A 97 -15.19 2.86 -0.79
N GLU A 98 -14.11 3.56 -1.10
CA GLU A 98 -14.04 4.37 -2.33
C GLU A 98 -14.11 3.48 -3.58
N ILE A 99 -13.36 2.37 -3.60
CA ILE A 99 -13.40 1.39 -4.69
C ILE A 99 -14.82 0.81 -4.85
N ALA A 100 -15.45 0.38 -3.76
CA ALA A 100 -16.81 -0.15 -3.79
C ALA A 100 -17.82 0.85 -4.35
N SER A 101 -17.73 2.12 -3.93
CA SER A 101 -18.60 3.19 -4.42
C SER A 101 -18.43 3.42 -5.92
N ARG A 102 -17.19 3.39 -6.43
CA ARG A 102 -16.91 3.53 -7.85
C ARG A 102 -17.41 2.33 -8.66
N ILE A 103 -17.24 1.11 -8.13
CA ILE A 103 -17.73 -0.12 -8.78
C ILE A 103 -19.25 -0.13 -8.87
N GLU A 104 -19.97 0.23 -7.80
CA GLU A 104 -21.42 0.36 -7.79
C GLU A 104 -21.90 1.32 -8.91
N VAL A 105 -21.27 2.49 -9.02
CA VAL A 105 -21.63 3.49 -10.04
C VAL A 105 -21.35 2.98 -11.47
N LEU A 106 -20.21 2.31 -11.68
CA LEU A 106 -19.77 1.88 -13.00
C LEU A 106 -20.48 0.60 -13.49
N LEU A 107 -20.76 -0.34 -12.58
CA LEU A 107 -21.09 -1.74 -12.88
C LEU A 107 -22.36 -2.25 -12.16
N GLY A 108 -22.88 -1.55 -11.15
CA GLY A 108 -23.93 -2.08 -10.23
C GLY A 108 -25.32 -2.28 -10.82
N ARG A 109 -25.56 -1.93 -12.09
CA ARG A 109 -26.92 -1.88 -12.66
C ARG A 109 -27.43 -3.21 -13.21
N GLU A 110 -26.54 -4.04 -13.75
CA GLU A 110 -26.90 -5.25 -14.50
C GLU A 110 -25.90 -6.38 -14.20
N PRO A 111 -26.26 -7.65 -14.41
CA PRO A 111 -25.30 -8.75 -14.39
C PRO A 111 -24.21 -8.57 -15.44
N LEU A 112 -22.93 -8.56 -15.03
CA LEU A 112 -21.78 -8.34 -15.91
C LEU A 112 -20.70 -9.39 -15.67
N ARG A 113 -20.21 -10.00 -16.75
CA ARG A 113 -19.00 -10.82 -16.81
C ARG A 113 -17.84 -9.93 -17.25
N ILE A 114 -16.86 -9.68 -16.39
CA ILE A 114 -15.77 -8.75 -16.70
C ILE A 114 -14.41 -9.44 -16.65
N CYS A 115 -13.49 -8.98 -17.49
CA CYS A 115 -12.06 -9.17 -17.27
C CYS A 115 -11.53 -8.02 -16.41
N LEU A 116 -10.58 -8.31 -15.51
CA LEU A 116 -9.90 -7.29 -14.69
C LEU A 116 -8.46 -7.13 -15.13
N CYS A 117 -7.92 -5.90 -15.19
CA CYS A 117 -6.50 -5.71 -15.51
C CYS A 117 -5.92 -4.40 -14.95
N PRO A 118 -4.59 -4.30 -14.74
CA PRO A 118 -3.62 -5.40 -14.71
C PRO A 118 -3.66 -6.15 -13.37
N ALA A 119 -2.94 -7.27 -13.24
CA ALA A 119 -2.78 -7.95 -11.96
C ALA A 119 -1.81 -7.16 -11.06
N GLY A 120 -2.21 -6.85 -9.82
CA GLY A 120 -1.38 -6.11 -8.87
C GLY A 120 -2.16 -5.63 -7.65
N ASP A 121 -1.53 -4.86 -6.78
CA ASP A 121 -2.09 -4.49 -5.46
C ASP A 121 -3.47 -3.82 -5.55
N THR A 122 -3.67 -2.92 -6.52
CA THR A 122 -4.98 -2.30 -6.75
C THR A 122 -6.02 -3.33 -7.17
N ALA A 123 -5.66 -4.25 -8.06
CA ALA A 123 -6.56 -5.30 -8.53
C ALA A 123 -6.91 -6.30 -7.42
N GLU A 124 -6.02 -6.57 -6.47
CA GLU A 124 -6.34 -7.41 -5.30
C GLU A 124 -7.52 -6.83 -4.50
N VAL A 125 -7.44 -5.54 -4.17
CA VAL A 125 -8.52 -4.87 -3.44
C VAL A 125 -9.79 -4.84 -4.27
N VAL A 126 -9.68 -4.59 -5.58
CA VAL A 126 -10.83 -4.60 -6.49
C VAL A 126 -11.49 -5.97 -6.57
N LEU A 127 -10.74 -7.07 -6.68
CA LEU A 127 -11.28 -8.43 -6.66
C LEU A 127 -12.01 -8.74 -5.36
N SER A 128 -11.42 -8.31 -4.24
CA SER A 128 -12.03 -8.50 -2.93
C SER A 128 -13.32 -7.70 -2.79
N VAL A 129 -13.44 -6.54 -3.44
CA VAL A 129 -14.66 -5.73 -3.44
C VAL A 129 -15.69 -6.30 -4.41
N THR A 130 -15.31 -6.63 -5.65
CA THR A 130 -16.25 -7.15 -6.66
C THR A 130 -16.90 -8.47 -6.23
N SER A 131 -16.22 -9.30 -5.43
CA SER A 131 -16.81 -10.53 -4.90
C SER A 131 -17.99 -10.30 -3.93
N GLU A 132 -18.16 -9.08 -3.42
CA GLU A 132 -19.33 -8.70 -2.61
C GLU A 132 -20.54 -8.32 -3.47
N PHE A 133 -20.36 -8.09 -4.77
CA PHE A 133 -21.42 -7.72 -5.70
C PHE A 133 -21.98 -8.97 -6.40
N PRO A 134 -23.24 -9.38 -6.13
CA PRO A 134 -23.80 -10.63 -6.65
C PRO A 134 -24.00 -10.62 -8.17
N ASN A 135 -23.99 -9.44 -8.79
CA ASN A 135 -24.18 -9.24 -10.23
C ASN A 135 -22.86 -9.04 -10.99
N ILE A 136 -21.69 -9.07 -10.34
CA ILE A 136 -20.40 -8.90 -11.00
C ILE A 136 -19.62 -10.21 -10.98
N PHE A 137 -19.27 -10.71 -12.16
CA PHE A 137 -18.54 -11.96 -12.34
C PHE A 137 -17.19 -11.70 -12.98
N VAL A 138 -16.11 -11.76 -12.20
CA VAL A 138 -14.76 -11.67 -12.77
C VAL A 138 -14.39 -12.99 -13.42
N VAL A 139 -14.19 -13.02 -14.74
CA VAL A 139 -13.96 -14.26 -15.50
C VAL A 139 -12.49 -14.56 -15.75
N ALA A 140 -11.65 -13.52 -15.75
CA ALA A 140 -10.19 -13.62 -15.88
C ALA A 140 -9.53 -12.33 -15.39
N VAL A 141 -8.25 -12.43 -15.03
CA VAL A 141 -7.38 -11.27 -14.86
C VAL A 141 -6.43 -11.21 -16.06
N LEU A 142 -6.18 -10.02 -16.62
CA LEU A 142 -5.23 -9.85 -17.74
C LEU A 142 -3.96 -9.15 -17.25
N ASP A 143 -2.80 -9.68 -17.63
CA ASP A 143 -1.50 -9.07 -17.36
C ASP A 143 -0.47 -9.60 -18.36
N ASP A 144 0.46 -8.77 -18.81
CA ASP A 144 1.52 -9.19 -19.75
C ASP A 144 2.67 -9.95 -19.06
N SER A 145 2.70 -10.02 -17.71
CA SER A 145 3.73 -10.72 -16.96
C SER A 145 3.62 -12.25 -17.08
N PRO A 146 4.62 -12.94 -17.67
CA PRO A 146 4.61 -14.40 -17.78
C PRO A 146 4.57 -15.10 -16.42
N ASP A 147 5.28 -14.55 -15.42
CA ASP A 147 5.30 -15.11 -14.06
C ASP A 147 3.90 -15.10 -13.43
N LYS A 148 3.14 -14.02 -13.61
CA LYS A 148 1.75 -13.93 -13.13
C LYS A 148 0.82 -14.85 -13.91
N GLN A 149 1.02 -14.98 -15.22
CA GLN A 149 0.26 -15.91 -16.06
C GLN A 149 0.45 -17.37 -15.63
N CYS A 150 1.67 -17.74 -15.24
CA CYS A 150 1.99 -19.08 -14.73
C CYS A 150 1.44 -19.35 -13.32
N SER A 151 1.49 -18.36 -12.43
CA SER A 151 1.11 -18.52 -11.01
C SER A 151 -0.35 -18.20 -10.69
N GLY A 152 -1.04 -17.49 -11.57
CA GLY A 152 -2.38 -16.94 -11.32
C GLY A 152 -2.35 -15.75 -10.37
N PHE A 153 -3.54 -15.24 -10.03
CA PHE A 153 -3.68 -14.08 -9.15
C PHE A 153 -4.96 -14.19 -8.32
N MET A 154 -4.81 -14.30 -6.99
CA MET A 154 -5.94 -14.38 -6.04
C MET A 154 -6.99 -15.46 -6.40
N GLY A 155 -6.54 -16.62 -6.88
CA GLY A 155 -7.42 -17.72 -7.31
C GLY A 155 -7.99 -17.57 -8.73
N TYR A 156 -7.70 -16.46 -9.42
CA TYR A 156 -8.06 -16.26 -10.82
C TYR A 156 -6.91 -16.66 -11.74
N ARG A 157 -7.27 -17.19 -12.92
CA ARG A 157 -6.33 -17.32 -14.03
C ARG A 157 -5.91 -15.92 -14.48
N VAL A 158 -4.61 -15.73 -14.64
CA VAL A 158 -4.05 -14.56 -15.32
C VAL A 158 -3.77 -14.95 -16.77
N ALA A 159 -4.38 -14.23 -17.71
CA ALA A 159 -4.22 -14.47 -19.14
C ALA A 159 -3.46 -13.30 -19.79
N PRO A 160 -2.70 -13.55 -20.88
CA PRO A 160 -2.19 -12.47 -21.71
C PRO A 160 -3.33 -11.68 -22.33
N PHE A 161 -3.11 -10.40 -22.65
CA PHE A 161 -4.15 -9.56 -23.24
C PHE A 161 -4.66 -10.13 -24.57
N GLU A 162 -3.80 -10.80 -25.34
CA GLU A 162 -4.09 -11.46 -26.63
C GLU A 162 -5.24 -12.47 -26.55
N GLU A 163 -5.52 -13.02 -25.37
CA GLU A 163 -6.64 -13.93 -25.17
C GLU A 163 -7.98 -13.21 -24.94
N LEU A 164 -7.99 -11.89 -24.70
CA LEU A 164 -9.23 -11.13 -24.46
C LEU A 164 -10.33 -11.39 -25.51
N PRO A 165 -10.06 -11.45 -26.84
CA PRO A 165 -11.10 -11.71 -27.83
C PRO A 165 -11.75 -13.11 -27.73
N SER A 166 -11.06 -14.09 -27.14
CA SER A 166 -11.59 -15.45 -26.96
C SER A 166 -12.31 -15.63 -25.61
N ILE A 167 -12.17 -14.68 -24.69
CA ILE A 167 -12.81 -14.72 -23.37
C ILE A 167 -14.23 -14.13 -23.46
N ARG A 168 -15.23 -14.93 -23.09
CA ARG A 168 -16.62 -14.49 -23.00
C ARG A 168 -16.81 -13.53 -21.82
N SER A 169 -16.72 -12.23 -22.11
CA SER A 169 -16.91 -11.11 -21.19
C SER A 169 -17.72 -9.97 -21.86
N ASP A 170 -18.38 -9.16 -21.04
CA ASP A 170 -19.12 -7.96 -21.41
C ASP A 170 -18.21 -6.72 -21.46
N GLY A 171 -16.97 -6.83 -20.95
CA GLY A 171 -15.95 -5.79 -21.04
C GLY A 171 -14.80 -5.98 -20.06
N VAL A 172 -13.96 -4.95 -19.97
CA VAL A 172 -12.74 -4.94 -19.17
C VAL A 172 -12.76 -3.80 -18.15
N LEU A 173 -12.53 -4.12 -16.88
CA LEU A 173 -12.29 -3.14 -15.82
C LEU A 173 -10.79 -2.92 -15.63
N VAL A 174 -10.34 -1.68 -15.86
CA VAL A 174 -8.96 -1.24 -15.64
C VAL A 174 -8.80 -0.76 -14.20
N ALA A 175 -8.13 -1.58 -13.39
CA ALA A 175 -7.88 -1.43 -11.96
C ALA A 175 -6.41 -1.07 -11.67
N THR A 176 -5.98 0.11 -12.13
CA THR A 176 -4.67 0.67 -11.79
C THR A 176 -4.79 2.17 -11.55
N ILE A 177 -4.03 2.66 -10.57
CA ILE A 177 -3.97 4.09 -10.22
C ILE A 177 -2.96 4.82 -11.14
N SER A 178 -1.89 4.15 -11.56
CA SER A 178 -0.73 4.82 -12.20
C SER A 178 -0.63 4.61 -13.70
N PHE A 179 -1.20 3.53 -14.25
CA PHE A 179 -0.97 3.10 -15.63
C PHE A 179 -2.25 3.04 -16.47
N GLY A 180 -3.26 3.79 -16.05
CA GLY A 180 -4.60 3.69 -16.57
C GLY A 180 -4.72 3.83 -18.09
N ASP A 181 -4.19 4.92 -18.64
CA ASP A 181 -4.26 5.23 -20.08
C ASP A 181 -3.49 4.20 -20.91
N LEU A 182 -2.34 3.75 -20.41
CA LEU A 182 -1.51 2.74 -21.06
C LEU A 182 -2.25 1.40 -21.16
N ILE A 183 -2.88 0.96 -20.07
CA ILE A 183 -3.60 -0.31 -20.01
C ILE A 183 -4.89 -0.24 -20.85
N GLU A 184 -5.63 0.88 -20.81
CA GLU A 184 -6.81 1.06 -21.66
C GLU A 184 -6.45 1.01 -23.15
N LYS A 185 -5.36 1.67 -23.55
CA LYS A 185 -4.86 1.62 -24.93
C LYS A 185 -4.54 0.19 -25.34
N ARG A 186 -3.81 -0.55 -24.49
CA ARG A 186 -3.48 -1.97 -24.71
C ARG A 186 -4.72 -2.84 -24.90
N VAL A 187 -5.75 -2.65 -24.08
CA VAL A 187 -7.03 -3.36 -24.19
C VAL A 187 -7.71 -3.06 -25.53
N LYS A 188 -7.80 -1.79 -25.92
CA LYS A 188 -8.46 -1.38 -27.17
C LYS A 188 -7.74 -1.90 -28.41
N GLU A 189 -6.41 -1.90 -28.41
CA GLU A 189 -5.57 -2.42 -29.49
C GLU A 189 -5.83 -3.91 -29.71
N VAL A 190 -5.84 -4.71 -28.65
CA VAL A 190 -6.00 -6.16 -28.75
C VAL A 190 -7.44 -6.57 -29.07
N ALA A 191 -8.44 -5.86 -28.55
CA ALA A 191 -9.84 -6.17 -28.79
C ALA A 191 -10.38 -5.65 -30.15
N GLY A 192 -9.55 -4.99 -30.97
CA GLY A 192 -10.00 -4.36 -32.21
C GLY A 192 -11.06 -3.27 -31.98
N GLY A 193 -11.01 -2.57 -30.84
CA GLY A 193 -11.86 -1.42 -30.52
C GLY A 193 -13.32 -1.69 -30.14
N SER A 194 -13.79 -2.95 -30.17
CA SER A 194 -15.22 -3.28 -29.93
C SER A 194 -15.56 -3.65 -28.49
N VAL A 195 -14.58 -3.64 -27.57
CA VAL A 195 -14.79 -4.02 -26.16
C VAL A 195 -15.15 -2.80 -25.30
N ARG A 196 -16.10 -2.98 -24.39
CA ARG A 196 -16.40 -1.97 -23.36
C ARG A 196 -15.25 -1.93 -22.36
N VAL A 197 -14.75 -0.73 -22.07
CA VAL A 197 -13.69 -0.51 -21.08
C VAL A 197 -14.19 0.43 -19.99
N TRP A 198 -14.02 0.03 -18.73
CA TRP A 198 -14.27 0.86 -17.57
C TRP A 198 -12.95 1.20 -16.88
N ARG A 199 -12.79 2.46 -16.47
CA ARG A 199 -11.64 2.94 -15.69
C ARG A 199 -12.09 3.13 -14.25
N LEU A 200 -11.42 2.46 -13.31
CA LEU A 200 -11.73 2.63 -11.90
C LEU A 200 -11.17 3.96 -11.35
N PHE A 201 -9.96 4.33 -11.79
CA PHE A 201 -9.25 5.56 -11.43
C PHE A 201 -8.87 6.36 -12.67
#